data_AF-A0A484G017-F1
#
_entry.id   AF-A0A484G017-F1
#
_cell.length_a   1.000
_cell.length_b   1.000
_cell.length_c   1.000
_cell.angle_alpha   90.00
_cell.angle_beta   90.00
_cell.angle_gamma   90.00
#
_symmetry.space_group_name_H-M   'P 1'
#
loop_
_entity.id
_entity.type
_entity.pdbx_description
1 polymer ?
#
loop_
_entity_poly.entity_id
_entity_poly.type
_entity_poly.pdbx_seq_one_letter_code
_entity_poly.pdbx_strand_id
1 'polypeptide(L)'
;MASGDAKLPACLDDVKIAKLPSSAFYISNFISEEEEQAILQKIADAPKPRWKQLTHRRLQTWPSDLVQNKLIDAPLPQWLHEPVISRLLSLPRAAHPDSANVFADSPHQRPNHVLINEYPPGVGIMPHKTALHITQSCAL
;
A
#
# COMPACT_ATOMS: atom_id res chain seq x y z
N MET A 1 -8.70 25.45 10.66
CA MET A 1 -9.16 24.06 10.53
C MET A 1 -8.06 23.21 11.14
N ALA A 2 -8.37 22.41 12.16
CA ALA A 2 -7.35 21.60 12.82
C ALA A 2 -6.95 20.49 11.85
N SER A 3 -5.71 20.57 11.35
CA SER A 3 -5.03 19.45 10.72
C SER A 3 -5.19 18.23 11.62
N GLY A 4 -5.86 17.19 11.12
CA GLY A 4 -6.03 15.95 11.87
C GLY A 4 -4.71 15.19 11.87
N ASP A 5 -4.00 15.20 13.00
CA ASP A 5 -2.78 14.41 13.15
C ASP A 5 -3.02 12.92 12.85
N ALA A 6 -2.03 12.27 12.23
CA ALA A 6 -2.05 10.83 11.97
C ALA A 6 -2.18 10.04 13.28
N LYS A 7 -3.02 9.00 13.30
CA LYS A 7 -3.29 8.18 14.49
C LYS A 7 -2.77 6.76 14.29
N LEU A 8 -1.64 6.46 14.89
CA LEU A 8 -1.06 5.12 14.87
C LEU A 8 -1.33 4.38 16.17
N PRO A 9 -1.70 3.09 16.12
CA PRO A 9 -1.81 2.26 17.32
C PRO A 9 -0.42 1.95 17.88
N ALA A 10 -0.36 1.49 19.13
CA ALA A 10 0.90 1.02 19.71
C ALA A 10 1.35 -0.30 19.05
N CYS A 11 0.40 -1.16 18.70
CA CYS A 11 0.63 -2.38 17.92
C CYS A 11 -0.60 -2.78 17.09
N LEU A 12 -0.46 -3.72 16.16
CA LEU A 12 -1.58 -4.15 15.32
C LEU A 12 -2.67 -4.91 16.08
N ASP A 13 -2.34 -5.56 17.20
CA ASP A 13 -3.33 -6.24 18.04
C ASP A 13 -4.44 -5.29 18.55
N ASP A 14 -4.12 -4.00 18.75
CA ASP A 14 -5.06 -2.97 19.22
C ASP A 14 -6.16 -2.66 18.19
N VAL A 15 -5.93 -3.01 16.92
CA VAL A 15 -6.77 -2.64 15.77
C VAL A 15 -7.25 -3.87 14.97
N LYS A 16 -7.28 -5.04 15.61
CA LYS A 16 -7.84 -6.28 15.05
C LYS A 16 -9.35 -6.16 14.84
N ILE A 17 -9.83 -6.68 13.70
CA ILE A 17 -11.26 -6.76 13.42
C ILE A 17 -11.80 -8.12 13.88
N ALA A 18 -12.55 -8.14 14.99
CA ALA A 18 -13.02 -9.38 15.62
C ALA A 18 -13.86 -10.32 14.73
N LYS A 19 -14.58 -9.78 13.73
CA LYS A 19 -15.42 -10.57 12.81
C LYS A 19 -14.68 -11.06 11.55
N LEU A 20 -13.40 -10.73 11.40
CA LEU A 20 -12.56 -11.14 10.27
C LEU A 20 -11.45 -12.09 10.77
N PRO A 21 -10.72 -12.77 9.86
CA PRO A 21 -9.55 -13.55 10.24
C PRO A 21 -8.58 -12.74 11.11
N SER A 22 -7.86 -13.40 12.01
CA SER A 22 -6.95 -12.77 12.98
C SER A 22 -5.76 -12.02 12.34
N SER A 23 -5.60 -12.15 11.02
CA SER A 23 -4.64 -11.42 10.19
C SER A 23 -5.20 -10.11 9.61
N ALA A 24 -6.44 -9.72 9.93
CA ALA A 24 -7.09 -8.51 9.44
C ALA A 24 -7.08 -7.39 10.49
N PHE A 25 -6.55 -6.24 10.10
CA PHE A 25 -6.35 -5.05 10.93
C PHE A 25 -6.88 -3.81 10.22
N TYR A 26 -7.35 -2.81 10.96
CA TYR A 26 -7.81 -1.54 10.40
C TYR A 26 -7.34 -0.33 11.19
N ILE A 27 -6.52 0.50 10.56
CA ILE A 27 -6.01 1.75 11.13
C ILE A 27 -6.68 2.91 10.40
N SER A 28 -7.58 3.62 11.10
CA SER A 28 -8.20 4.85 10.59
C SER A 28 -7.21 6.01 10.65
N ASN A 29 -7.25 6.94 9.68
CA ASN A 29 -6.42 8.16 9.67
C ASN A 29 -4.92 7.84 9.82
N PHE A 30 -4.45 6.85 9.06
CA PHE A 30 -3.06 6.39 9.06
C PHE A 30 -2.06 7.45 8.53
N ILE A 31 -2.56 8.33 7.67
CA ILE A 31 -1.88 9.54 7.19
C ILE A 31 -2.68 10.77 7.61
N SER A 32 -2.02 11.90 7.83
CA SER A 32 -2.70 13.18 8.06
C SER A 32 -3.31 13.71 6.77
N GLU A 33 -4.19 14.71 6.89
CA GLU A 33 -4.78 15.37 5.71
C GLU A 33 -3.70 16.00 4.81
N GLU A 34 -2.66 16.60 5.39
CA GLU A 34 -1.55 17.21 4.63
C GLU A 34 -0.73 16.17 3.90
N GLU A 35 -0.47 15.04 4.54
CA GLU A 35 0.25 13.91 3.94
C GLU A 35 -0.57 13.29 2.80
N GLU A 36 -1.88 13.14 3.00
CA GLU A 36 -2.81 12.71 1.96
C GLU A 36 -2.76 13.65 0.75
N GLN A 37 -2.87 14.96 0.96
CA GLN A 37 -2.79 15.94 -0.13
C GLN A 37 -1.43 15.88 -0.85
N ALA A 38 -0.33 15.75 -0.10
CA ALA A 38 1.01 15.62 -0.69
C ALA A 38 1.14 14.34 -1.54
N ILE A 39 0.64 13.20 -1.05
CA ILE A 39 0.64 11.92 -1.79
C ILE A 39 -0.24 12.02 -3.04
N LEU A 40 -1.45 12.58 -2.93
CA LEU A 40 -2.35 12.78 -4.07
C LEU A 40 -1.71 13.65 -5.15
N GLN A 41 -1.02 14.73 -4.76
CA GLN A 41 -0.28 15.57 -5.70
C GLN A 41 0.82 14.76 -6.42
N LYS A 42 1.60 13.94 -5.71
CA LYS A 42 2.62 13.07 -6.35
C LYS A 42 2.04 12.05 -7.31
N ILE A 43 0.86 11.51 -7.00
CA ILE A 43 0.12 10.60 -7.88
C ILE A 43 -0.32 11.33 -9.15
N ALA A 44 -0.85 12.55 -9.01
CA ALA A 44 -1.32 13.37 -10.13
C ALA A 44 -0.16 13.85 -11.03
N ASP A 45 0.99 14.19 -10.44
CA ASP A 45 2.19 14.66 -11.14
C ASP A 45 2.95 13.53 -11.86
N ALA A 46 2.55 12.27 -11.67
CA ALA A 46 3.18 11.14 -12.33
C ALA A 46 3.09 11.31 -13.86
N PRO A 47 4.20 11.11 -14.61
CA PRO A 47 4.20 11.25 -16.06
C PRO A 47 3.12 10.38 -16.71
N LYS A 48 2.45 10.86 -17.77
CA LYS A 48 1.41 10.11 -18.49
C LYS A 48 1.79 8.66 -18.83
N PRO A 49 3.03 8.34 -19.28
CA PRO A 49 3.42 6.95 -19.55
C PRO A 49 3.44 6.02 -18.34
N ARG A 50 3.44 6.55 -17.11
CA ARG A 50 3.33 5.77 -15.87
C ARG A 50 1.93 5.17 -15.70
N TRP A 51 0.92 5.79 -16.30
CA TRP A 51 -0.45 5.32 -16.23
C TRP A 51 -0.73 4.31 -17.32
N LYS A 52 -1.02 3.07 -16.90
CA LYS A 52 -1.60 2.05 -17.76
C LYS A 52 -3.12 2.14 -17.68
N GLN A 53 -3.76 2.40 -18.81
CA GLN A 53 -5.21 2.33 -18.90
C GLN A 53 -5.66 0.87 -18.89
N LEU A 54 -6.60 0.56 -18.00
CA LEU A 54 -7.28 -0.72 -17.89
C LEU A 54 -8.78 -0.52 -18.20
N THR A 55 -9.56 -1.59 -18.22
CA THR A 55 -11.03 -1.57 -18.36
C THR A 55 -11.67 -0.83 -17.18
N HIS A 56 -12.11 0.40 -17.45
CA HIS A 56 -12.78 1.30 -16.50
C HIS A 56 -11.92 1.83 -15.34
N ARG A 57 -10.61 1.55 -15.29
CA ARG A 57 -9.68 2.10 -14.29
C ARG A 57 -8.32 2.39 -14.89
N ARG A 58 -7.43 2.99 -14.11
CA ARG A 58 -6.01 3.11 -14.48
C ARG A 58 -5.10 2.67 -13.34
N LEU A 59 -3.89 2.24 -13.71
CA LEU A 59 -2.89 1.66 -12.81
C LEU A 59 -1.54 2.36 -12.99
N GLN A 60 -0.85 2.66 -11.88
CA GLN A 60 0.60 2.89 -11.86
C GLN A 60 1.30 1.70 -11.22
N THR A 61 2.49 1.39 -11.72
CA THR A 61 3.40 0.39 -11.15
C THR A 61 4.71 1.05 -10.72
N TRP A 62 5.12 0.83 -9.46
CA TRP A 62 6.37 1.35 -8.91
C TRP A 62 7.22 0.22 -8.28
N PRO A 63 8.54 0.21 -8.48
CA PRO A 63 9.34 1.20 -9.23
C PRO A 63 9.22 1.05 -10.75
N SER A 64 8.87 -0.14 -11.23
CA SER A 64 8.79 -0.50 -12.64
C SER A 64 7.73 -1.57 -12.89
N ASP A 65 7.35 -1.72 -14.16
CA ASP A 65 6.54 -2.85 -14.62
C ASP A 65 7.28 -4.18 -14.51
N LEU A 66 6.51 -5.27 -14.52
CA LEU A 66 7.07 -6.60 -14.61
C LEU A 66 7.82 -6.77 -15.93
N VAL A 67 9.08 -7.19 -15.85
CA VAL A 67 9.87 -7.60 -17.01
C VAL A 67 9.91 -9.11 -17.03
N GLN A 68 9.39 -9.73 -18.09
CA GLN A 68 9.28 -11.19 -18.21
C GLN A 68 8.57 -11.85 -17.01
N ASN A 69 7.49 -11.24 -16.51
CA ASN A 69 6.75 -11.66 -15.30
C ASN A 69 7.59 -11.65 -14.01
N LYS A 70 8.67 -10.88 -13.96
CA LYS A 70 9.51 -10.72 -12.78
C LYS A 70 9.59 -9.27 -12.37
N LEU A 71 9.66 -9.05 -11.06
CA LEU A 71 9.98 -7.76 -10.48
C LEU A 71 11.47 -7.51 -10.68
N ILE A 72 11.81 -6.31 -11.16
CA ILE A 72 13.18 -5.84 -11.16
C ILE A 72 13.41 -5.09 -9.86
N ASP A 73 14.51 -5.42 -9.18
CA ASP A 73 14.90 -4.70 -7.98
C ASP A 73 15.32 -3.27 -8.36
N ALA A 74 14.60 -2.30 -7.81
CA ALA A 74 14.86 -0.88 -7.97
C ALA A 74 14.28 -0.13 -6.76
N PRO A 75 14.86 1.02 -6.39
CA PRO A 75 14.36 1.77 -5.24
C PRO A 75 12.98 2.36 -5.51
N LEU A 76 12.08 2.26 -4.53
CA LEU A 76 10.83 3.02 -4.54
C LEU A 76 11.13 4.53 -4.36
N PRO A 77 10.35 5.41 -5.01
CA PRO A 77 10.40 6.85 -4.74
C PRO A 77 10.23 7.18 -3.26
N GLN A 78 10.94 8.21 -2.79
CA GLN A 78 10.91 8.62 -1.38
C GLN A 78 9.51 8.93 -0.85
N TRP A 79 8.62 9.49 -1.69
CA TRP A 79 7.24 9.83 -1.30
C TRP A 79 6.33 8.61 -1.09
N LEU A 80 6.72 7.43 -1.58
CA LEU A 80 6.08 6.16 -1.22
C LEU A 80 6.69 5.56 0.04
N HIS A 81 7.95 5.88 0.33
CA HIS A 81 8.62 5.46 1.54
C HIS A 81 8.09 6.21 2.76
N GLU A 82 8.12 7.54 2.70
CA GLU A 82 7.67 8.43 3.76
C GLU A 82 6.31 9.05 3.41
N PRO A 83 5.31 9.00 4.30
CA PRO A 83 5.34 8.38 5.64
C PRO A 83 4.91 6.90 5.66
N VAL A 84 4.48 6.34 4.51
CA VAL A 84 3.67 5.10 4.51
C VAL A 84 4.48 3.86 4.88
N ILE A 85 5.57 3.58 4.16
CA ILE A 85 6.38 2.37 4.40
C ILE A 85 7.09 2.46 5.74
N SER A 86 7.64 3.62 6.09
CA SER A 86 8.31 3.81 7.38
C SER A 86 7.38 3.52 8.55
N ARG A 87 6.15 4.01 8.52
CA ARG A 87 5.12 3.70 9.53
C ARG A 87 4.71 2.24 9.54
N LEU A 88 4.54 1.61 8.38
CA LEU A 88 4.24 0.17 8.33
C LEU A 88 5.35 -0.67 8.96
N LEU A 89 6.62 -0.27 8.78
CA LEU A 89 7.78 -0.95 9.34
C LEU A 89 7.98 -0.66 10.84
N SER A 90 7.52 0.49 11.33
CA SER A 90 7.58 0.84 12.75
C SER A 90 6.50 0.18 13.60
N LEU A 91 5.45 -0.38 13.00
CA LEU A 91 4.32 -0.97 13.72
C LEU A 91 4.58 -2.44 14.07
N PRO A 92 4.72 -2.80 15.36
CA PRO A 92 4.82 -4.18 15.79
C PRO A 92 3.48 -4.90 15.66
N ARG A 93 3.50 -6.22 15.46
CA ARG A 93 2.27 -7.03 15.41
C ARG A 93 1.54 -7.06 16.75
N ALA A 94 2.28 -7.19 17.85
CA ALA A 94 1.75 -7.36 19.21
C ALA A 94 2.47 -6.46 20.20
N ALA A 95 1.85 -6.22 21.36
CA ALA A 95 2.44 -5.48 22.48
C ALA A 95 3.49 -6.33 23.24
N HIS A 96 4.52 -6.78 22.53
CA HIS A 96 5.67 -7.49 23.09
C HIS A 96 6.96 -6.81 22.61
N PRO A 97 7.99 -6.63 23.46
CA PRO A 97 9.22 -5.93 23.09
C PRO A 97 9.92 -6.48 21.84
N ASP A 98 9.88 -7.81 21.67
CA ASP A 98 10.48 -8.49 20.52
C ASP A 98 9.50 -8.69 19.34
N SER A 99 8.33 -8.05 19.36
CA SER A 99 7.36 -8.20 18.28
C SER A 99 7.80 -7.46 17.03
N ALA A 100 8.01 -8.20 15.94
CA ALA A 100 8.38 -7.64 14.65
C ALA A 100 7.16 -7.08 13.89
N ASN A 101 7.42 -6.25 12.88
CA ASN A 101 6.38 -5.75 11.96
C ASN A 101 5.87 -6.86 11.00
N VAL A 102 4.81 -6.55 10.24
CA VAL A 102 4.16 -7.52 9.33
C VAL A 102 5.03 -7.99 8.15
N PHE A 103 6.09 -7.26 7.82
CA PHE A 103 6.99 -7.61 6.72
C PHE A 103 8.20 -8.42 7.17
N ALA A 104 8.45 -8.59 8.46
CA ALA A 104 9.67 -9.22 8.98
C ALA A 104 9.95 -10.64 8.44
N ASP A 105 8.89 -11.40 8.11
CA ASP A 105 9.00 -12.76 7.57
C ASP A 105 9.02 -12.78 6.02
N SER A 106 8.90 -11.62 5.36
CA SER A 106 8.99 -11.52 3.91
C SER A 106 10.45 -11.56 3.44
N PRO A 107 10.76 -12.08 2.23
CA PRO A 107 12.13 -12.19 1.73
C PRO A 107 12.94 -10.88 1.74
N HIS A 108 12.28 -9.74 1.54
CA HIS A 108 12.90 -8.42 1.52
C HIS A 108 12.72 -7.64 2.83
N GLN A 109 11.96 -8.18 3.78
CA GLN A 109 11.65 -7.58 5.08
C GLN A 109 10.98 -6.20 5.02
N ARG A 110 10.50 -5.79 3.84
CA ARG A 110 9.84 -4.50 3.58
C ARG A 110 9.03 -4.52 2.29
N PRO A 111 8.06 -3.61 2.12
CA PRO A 111 7.47 -3.32 0.82
C PRO A 111 8.54 -2.91 -0.19
N ASN A 112 8.50 -3.53 -1.37
CA ASN A 112 9.44 -3.27 -2.47
C ASN A 112 8.73 -2.98 -3.80
N HIS A 113 7.40 -3.11 -3.86
CA HIS A 113 6.59 -2.88 -5.03
C HIS A 113 5.26 -2.24 -4.63
N VAL A 114 4.82 -1.25 -5.40
CA VAL A 114 3.59 -0.50 -5.15
C VAL A 114 2.75 -0.43 -6.42
N LEU A 115 1.47 -0.78 -6.27
CA LEU A 115 0.44 -0.58 -7.28
C LEU A 115 -0.50 0.53 -6.84
N ILE A 116 -0.71 1.53 -7.70
CA ILE A 116 -1.66 2.63 -7.45
C ILE A 116 -2.80 2.48 -8.44
N ASN A 117 -3.99 2.15 -7.93
CA ASN A 117 -5.19 2.00 -8.74
C ASN A 117 -6.07 3.23 -8.56
N GLU A 118 -6.57 3.78 -9.67
CA GLU A 118 -7.57 4.86 -9.65
C GLU A 118 -8.86 4.38 -10.31
N TYR A 119 -9.97 4.55 -9.60
CA TYR A 119 -11.31 4.16 -10.02
C TYR A 119 -12.19 5.41 -10.22
N PRO A 120 -12.87 5.55 -11.37
CA PRO A 120 -13.92 6.54 -11.55
C PRO A 120 -15.11 6.30 -10.59
N PRO A 121 -15.94 7.32 -10.34
CA PRO A 121 -17.17 7.16 -9.58
C PRO A 121 -18.05 6.03 -10.13
N GLY A 122 -18.52 5.15 -9.24
CA GLY A 122 -19.37 4.00 -9.60
C GLY A 122 -18.61 2.77 -10.13
N VAL A 123 -17.29 2.85 -10.28
CA VAL A 123 -16.44 1.70 -10.64
C VAL A 123 -15.86 1.09 -9.37
N GLY A 124 -16.00 -0.23 -9.21
CA GLY A 124 -15.45 -0.98 -8.08
C GLY A 124 -14.58 -2.16 -8.53
N ILE A 125 -14.11 -2.93 -7.55
CA ILE A 125 -13.40 -4.18 -7.79
C ILE A 125 -14.34 -5.37 -7.63
N MET A 126 -14.32 -6.28 -8.61
CA MET A 126 -14.99 -7.57 -8.46
C MET A 126 -14.31 -8.41 -7.37
N PRO A 127 -15.05 -9.26 -6.62
CA PRO A 127 -14.45 -10.17 -5.67
C PRO A 127 -13.39 -11.06 -6.33
N HIS A 128 -12.17 -11.05 -5.79
CA HIS A 128 -11.05 -11.85 -6.28
C HIS A 128 -10.09 -12.19 -5.13
N LYS A 129 -9.16 -13.12 -5.39
CA LYS A 129 -8.04 -13.41 -4.49
C LYS A 129 -6.78 -12.81 -5.08
N THR A 130 -5.89 -12.27 -4.24
CA THR A 130 -4.54 -11.92 -4.67
C THR A 130 -3.85 -13.21 -5.13
N ALA A 131 -3.51 -13.30 -6.42
CA ALA A 131 -2.87 -14.49 -6.96
C ALA A 131 -1.51 -14.70 -6.29
N LEU A 132 -1.29 -15.87 -5.68
CA LEU A 132 0.00 -16.27 -5.08
C LEU A 132 1.09 -16.56 -6.12
N HIS A 133 0.75 -16.52 -7.41
CA HIS A 133 1.70 -16.61 -8.51
C HIS A 133 1.68 -15.31 -9.30
N ILE A 134 2.86 -14.71 -9.48
CA ILE A 134 3.09 -13.63 -10.44
C ILE A 134 2.95 -14.24 -11.84
N THR A 135 1.72 -14.52 -12.25
CA THR A 135 1.35 -14.85 -13.62
C THR A 135 0.04 -14.14 -13.94
N GLN A 136 0.19 -13.14 -14.82
CA GLN A 136 -0.84 -12.44 -15.57
C GLN A 136 -1.87 -11.60 -14.80
N SER A 137 -1.70 -10.29 -14.97
CA SER A 137 -2.77 -9.37 -15.39
C SER A 137 -4.10 -9.49 -14.65
N CYS A 138 -4.17 -8.89 -13.46
CA CYS A 138 -5.39 -8.16 -13.10
C CYS A 138 -5.30 -6.74 -13.67
N ALA A 139 -5.30 -6.69 -14.99
CA ALA A 139 -5.99 -5.64 -15.72
C ALA A 139 -7.49 -6.00 -15.66
N LEU A 140 -8.21 -5.43 -14.70
CA LEU A 140 -9.63 -5.14 -14.90
C LEU A 140 -9.69 -3.67 -15.20
#